data_AF-A0A3D2WJG2-F1
#
_entry.id   AF-A0A3D2WJG2-F1
#
_cell.length_a   1.000
_cell.length_b   1.000
_cell.length_c   1.000
_cell.angle_alpha   90.00
_cell.angle_beta   90.00
_cell.angle_gamma   90.00
#
_symmetry.space_group_name_H-M   'P 1'
#
loop_
_entity.id
_entity.type
_entity.pdbx_description
1 polymer ?
#
loop_
_entity_poly.entity_id
_entity_poly.type
_entity_poly.pdbx_seq_one_letter_code
_entity_poly.pdbx_strand_id
1 'polypeptide(L)' 'MSFVITAIRTGLGRIIQLGDWATRPAKMKRSPEQQASVQTDVQQLALFQHHLCPFCIKVRRAMHQLNVPVP' A
#
# COMPACT_ATOMS: atom_id res chain seq x y z
N MET A 1 -6.49 11.28 -28.11
CA MET A 1 -6.82 10.23 -27.12
C MET A 1 -7.47 10.91 -25.91
N SER A 2 -8.62 10.40 -25.45
CA SER A 2 -9.61 11.13 -24.65
C SER A 2 -9.08 11.69 -23.32
N PHE A 3 -8.83 13.00 -23.26
CA PHE A 3 -8.43 13.76 -22.06
C PHE A 3 -9.38 13.52 -20.88
N VAL A 4 -10.68 13.38 -21.17
CA VAL A 4 -11.73 13.15 -20.18
C VAL A 4 -11.51 11.86 -19.40
N ILE A 5 -11.19 10.75 -20.08
CA ILE A 5 -10.98 9.44 -19.43
C ILE A 5 -9.75 9.50 -18.52
N THR A 6 -8.67 10.15 -18.99
CA THR A 6 -7.44 10.33 -18.20
C THR A 6 -7.70 11.15 -16.95
N ALA A 7 -8.48 12.24 -17.05
CA ALA A 7 -8.85 13.08 -15.94
C ALA A 7 -9.66 12.31 -14.89
N ILE A 8 -10.69 11.58 -15.32
CA ILE A 8 -11.54 10.77 -14.43
C ILE A 8 -10.71 9.70 -13.70
N ARG A 9 -9.94 8.89 -14.44
CA ARG A 9 -9.12 7.82 -13.87
C ARG A 9 -8.13 8.35 -12.82
N THR A 10 -7.46 9.46 -13.14
CA THR A 10 -6.45 10.04 -12.25
C THR A 10 -7.08 10.69 -11.03
N GLY A 11 -8.19 11.43 -11.21
CA GLY A 11 -8.94 12.04 -10.13
C GLY A 11 -9.48 11.02 -9.13
N LEU A 12 -10.15 9.97 -9.62
CA LEU A 12 -10.65 8.88 -8.77
C LEU A 12 -9.52 8.18 -7.99
N GLY A 13 -8.41 7.86 -8.66
CA GLY A 13 -7.26 7.24 -8.01
C GLY A 13 -6.68 8.08 -6.87
N ARG A 14 -6.63 9.41 -7.04
CA ARG A 14 -6.16 10.35 -6.01
C ARG A 14 -7.12 10.42 -4.82
N ILE A 15 -8.42 10.46 -5.06
CA ILE A 15 -9.44 10.45 -4.00
C ILE A 15 -9.31 9.17 -3.16
N ILE A 16 -9.21 8.00 -3.80
CA ILE A 16 -9.06 6.71 -3.10
C ILE A 16 -7.77 6.68 -2.27
N GLN A 17 -6.66 7.18 -2.83
CA GLN A 17 -5.39 7.25 -2.12
C GLN A 17 -5.45 8.15 -0.88
N LEU A 18 -6.08 9.32 -0.99
CA LEU A 18 -6.25 10.23 0.14
C LEU A 18 -7.12 9.59 1.24
N GLY A 19 -8.20 8.91 0.84
CA GLY A 19 -9.04 8.15 1.76
C GLY A 19 -8.30 7.01 2.46
N ASP A 20 -7.44 6.28 1.74
CA ASP A 20 -6.59 5.25 2.34
C ASP A 20 -5.63 5.84 3.38
N TRP A 21 -4.93 6.92 3.02
CA TRP A 21 -4.02 7.58 3.96
C TRP A 21 -4.73 8.08 5.22
N ALA A 22 -5.94 8.64 5.08
CA ALA A 22 -6.73 9.17 6.20
C ALA A 22 -7.33 8.06 7.10
N THR A 23 -7.63 6.88 6.55
CA THR A 23 -8.40 5.84 7.25
C THR A 23 -7.63 4.55 7.55
N ARG A 24 -6.38 4.41 7.07
CA ARG A 24 -5.62 3.18 7.25
C ARG A 24 -5.37 2.89 8.73
N PRO A 25 -5.50 1.61 9.16
CA PRO A 25 -5.32 1.23 10.55
C PRO A 25 -3.86 1.34 11.00
N ALA A 26 -3.65 1.39 12.32
CA ALA A 26 -2.32 1.32 12.90
C ALA A 26 -1.60 0.01 12.54
N LYS A 27 -0.27 0.06 12.55
CA LYS A 27 0.59 -1.09 12.28
C LYS A 27 0.48 -2.13 13.39
N MET A 28 0.51 -3.41 13.03
CA MET A 28 0.57 -4.51 13.98
C MET A 28 1.84 -4.43 14.83
N LYS A 29 1.67 -4.52 16.15
CA LYS A 29 2.76 -4.52 17.13
C LYS A 29 3.27 -5.95 17.30
N ARG A 30 4.57 -6.13 17.19
CA ARG A 30 5.30 -7.38 17.46
C ARG A 30 6.45 -7.08 18.43
N SER A 31 7.03 -8.11 19.04
CA SER A 31 8.32 -7.92 19.73
C SER A 31 9.40 -7.51 18.71
N PRO A 32 10.49 -6.84 19.15
CA PRO A 32 11.59 -6.46 18.27
C PRO A 32 12.17 -7.65 17.49
N GLU A 33 12.30 -8.81 18.13
CA GLU A 33 12.87 -10.03 17.54
C GLU A 33 11.97 -10.59 16.45
N GLN A 34 10.66 -10.67 16.71
CA GLN A 34 9.67 -11.11 15.74
C GLN A 34 9.59 -10.16 14.54
N GLN A 35 9.70 -8.85 14.77
CA GLN A 35 9.69 -7.88 13.69
C GLN A 35 10.96 -7.95 12.83
N ALA A 36 12.11 -8.26 13.42
CA ALA A 36 13.37 -8.47 12.71
C ALA A 36 13.31 -9.70 11.79
N SER A 37 12.71 -10.81 12.25
CA SER A 37 12.44 -11.98 11.41
C SER A 37 11.61 -11.60 10.20
N VAL A 38 10.47 -10.93 10.39
CA VAL A 38 9.60 -10.50 9.29
C VAL A 38 10.33 -9.57 8.32
N GLN A 39 11.14 -8.64 8.83
CA GLN A 39 11.95 -7.75 7.99
C GLN A 39 12.96 -8.52 7.15
N THR A 40 13.54 -9.60 7.68
CA THR A 40 14.49 -10.45 6.95
C THR A 40 13.78 -11.24 5.86
N ASP A 41 12.63 -11.84 6.18
CA ASP A 41 11.86 -12.66 5.24
C ASP A 41 11.39 -11.88 4.01
N VAL A 42 11.07 -10.59 4.18
CA VAL A 42 10.54 -9.74 3.11
C VAL A 42 11.62 -9.09 2.24
N GLN A 43 12.90 -9.17 2.61
CA GLN A 43 14.00 -8.55 1.83
C GLN A 43 14.13 -9.11 0.42
N GLN A 44 13.73 -10.36 0.22
CA GLN A 44 13.79 -11.06 -1.07
C GLN A 44 12.53 -10.82 -1.93
N LEU A 45 11.56 -10.04 -1.42
CA LEU A 45 10.30 -9.77 -2.10
C LEU A 45 10.33 -8.38 -2.72
N ALA A 46 9.60 -8.19 -3.81
CA ALA A 46 9.40 -6.87 -4.42
C ALA A 46 7.92 -6.67 -4.74
N LEU A 47 7.40 -5.48 -4.50
CA LEU A 47 6.01 -5.15 -4.81
C LEU A 47 5.88 -4.48 -6.19
N PHE A 48 5.49 -5.26 -7.20
CA PHE A 48 5.07 -4.73 -8.49
C PHE A 48 3.68 -4.10 -8.39
N GLN A 49 3.62 -2.79 -8.60
CA GLN A 49 2.38 -2.05 -8.38
C GLN A 49 2.27 -0.79 -9.21
N HIS A 50 1.05 -0.31 -9.33
CA HIS A 50 0.74 1.02 -9.82
C HIS A 50 0.19 1.88 -8.68
N HIS A 51 0.74 3.09 -8.51
CA HIS A 51 0.48 3.92 -7.34
C HIS A 51 -0.99 4.27 -7.14
N LEU A 52 -1.71 4.59 -8.21
CA LEU A 52 -3.13 4.99 -8.18
C LEU A 52 -4.10 3.83 -8.40
N CYS A 53 -3.61 2.59 -8.53
CA CYS A 53 -4.48 1.43 -8.71
C CYS A 53 -5.20 1.12 -7.39
N PRO A 54 -6.55 1.01 -7.38
CA PRO A 54 -7.32 0.74 -6.16
C PRO A 54 -6.96 -0.62 -5.53
N PHE A 55 -6.64 -1.63 -6.36
CA PHE A 55 -6.19 -2.93 -5.88
C PHE A 55 -4.80 -2.87 -5.24
N CYS A 56 -3.87 -2.12 -5.84
CA CYS A 56 -2.55 -1.91 -5.26
C CYS A 56 -2.63 -1.13 -3.93
N ILE A 57 -3.53 -0.14 -3.83
CA ILE A 57 -3.78 0.58 -2.57
C ILE A 57 -4.26 -0.42 -1.49
N LYS A 58 -5.21 -1.31 -1.82
CA LYS A 58 -5.71 -2.33 -0.89
C LYS A 58 -4.59 -3.25 -0.38
N VAL A 59 -3.67 -3.67 -1.25
CA VAL A 59 -2.51 -4.50 -0.86
C VAL A 59 -1.56 -3.72 0.05
N ARG A 60 -1.19 -2.48 -0.31
CA ARG A 60 -0.34 -1.63 0.55
C ARG A 60 -0.98 -1.36 1.92
N ARG A 61 -2.30 -1.18 1.98
CA ARG A 61 -3.05 -1.03 3.24
C ARG A 61 -2.91 -2.27 4.13
N ALA A 62 -3.06 -3.46 3.55
CA ALA A 62 -2.86 -4.72 4.28
C ALA A 62 -1.41 -4.88 4.75
N MET A 63 -0.42 -4.57 3.91
CA MET A 63 1.00 -4.59 4.28
C MET A 63 1.31 -3.60 5.42
N HIS A 64 0.73 -2.40 5.39
CA HIS A 64 0.83 -1.44 6.47
C HIS A 64 0.23 -1.99 7.76
N GLN A 65 -1.00 -2.52 7.70
CA GLN A 65 -1.68 -3.10 8.84
C GLN A 65 -0.89 -4.25 9.46
N LEU A 66 -0.35 -5.15 8.64
CA LEU A 66 0.44 -6.30 9.09
C LEU A 66 1.89 -5.95 9.45
N ASN A 67 2.30 -4.68 9.29
CA ASN A 67 3.65 -4.21 9.52
C ASN A 67 4.70 -5.06 8.76
N VAL A 68 4.48 -5.26 7.46
CA VAL A 68 5.31 -6.07 6.56
C VAL A 68 5.97 -5.13 5.53
N PRO A 69 7.22 -4.69 5.77
CA PRO A 69 7.88 -3.69 4.92
C PRO A 69 8.54 -4.34 3.70
N VAL A 70 7.74 -4.80 2.74
CA VAL A 70 8.26 -5.24 1.43
C VAL A 70 8.81 -4.01 0.68
N PRO A 71 10.02 -4.08 0.09
CA PRO A 71 10.61 -2.99 -0.68
C PRO A 71 9.89 -2.71 -2.01
#